data_AF-A0A0A2B2Z6-F1
#
_entry.id   AF-A0A0A2B2Z6-F1
#
_cell.length_a   1.000
_cell.length_b   1.000
_cell.length_c   1.000
_cell.angle_alpha   90.00
_cell.angle_beta   90.00
_cell.angle_gamma   90.00
#
_symmetry.space_group_name_H-M   'P 1'
#
loop_
_entity.id
_entity.type
_entity.pdbx_description
1 polymer ?
#
loop_
_entity_poly.entity_id
_entity_poly.type
_entity_poly.pdbx_seq_one_letter_code
_entity_poly.pdbx_strand_id
1 'polypeptide(L)'
;MIIKNNTKNLFITLSLLLILPLVQKQWFNLYSFNINDISFYSILYYLSGTICPSLVCLNSLKNYTYYNFNKNNIQNKNIIYGKILLFLVVTNLIFLSYFIADYLYINFDLMCNLFLEGINLPKPDILQLSFFIFLSSILLIFKKSRFLLKKLILINFILISLYLWHLQINNINVDDQLHIYRYFGLNDLNLINIFILIVIEISFFTWSFLSYKTNLSDWIVQKPQKGDITPILNMLFFYFFIIIYYTILT
;
A
#
# COMPACT_ATOMS: atom_id res chain seq x y z
N MET A 1 11.11 20.81 3.37
CA MET A 1 9.93 20.51 4.22
C MET A 1 10.37 19.48 5.27
N ILE A 2 10.50 19.90 6.52
CA ILE A 2 10.88 19.04 7.63
C ILE A 2 9.69 18.10 7.89
N ILE A 3 9.87 16.78 7.75
CA ILE A 3 8.92 15.82 8.32
C ILE A 3 8.97 16.06 9.83
N LYS A 4 8.06 16.88 10.35
CA LYS A 4 7.87 17.05 11.79
C LYS A 4 7.27 15.73 12.24
N ASN A 5 8.11 14.88 12.81
CA ASN A 5 7.71 13.57 13.33
C ASN A 5 6.71 13.83 14.45
N ASN A 6 5.42 13.94 14.09
CA ASN A 6 4.38 14.39 14.99
C ASN A 6 3.88 13.17 15.75
N THR A 7 4.73 12.66 16.65
CA THR A 7 4.51 11.45 17.46
C THR A 7 3.16 11.47 18.16
N LYS A 8 2.69 12.65 18.60
CA LYS A 8 1.33 12.85 19.13
C LYS A 8 0.23 12.48 18.15
N ASN A 9 0.33 12.91 16.88
CA ASN A 9 -0.67 12.56 15.87
C ASN A 9 -0.64 11.07 15.56
N LEU A 10 0.55 10.46 15.52
CA LEU A 10 0.67 9.02 15.31
C LEU A 10 0.01 8.26 16.47
N PHE A 11 0.25 8.66 17.71
CA PHE A 11 -0.39 8.05 18.88
C PHE A 11 -1.92 8.18 18.85
N ILE A 12 -2.45 9.35 18.48
CA ILE A 12 -3.90 9.57 18.32
C ILE A 12 -4.48 8.69 17.21
N THR A 13 -3.80 8.58 16.06
CA THR A 13 -4.26 7.70 14.98
C THR A 13 -4.25 6.24 15.39
N LEU A 14 -3.28 5.81 16.19
CA LEU A 14 -3.19 4.44 16.69
C LEU A 14 -4.28 4.13 17.71
N SER A 15 -4.58 5.05 18.63
CA SER A 15 -5.67 4.85 19.57
C SER A 15 -7.02 4.76 18.87
N LEU A 16 -7.23 5.59 17.83
CA LEU A 16 -8.42 5.48 16.97
C LEU A 16 -8.49 4.13 16.26
N LEU A 17 -7.38 3.63 15.71
CA LEU A 17 -7.32 2.31 15.06
C LEU A 17 -7.63 1.15 16.00
N LEU A 18 -7.39 1.27 17.32
CA LEU A 18 -7.75 0.22 18.27
C LEU A 18 -9.21 0.30 18.73
N ILE A 19 -9.78 1.50 18.87
CA ILE A 19 -11.14 1.71 19.38
C ILE A 19 -12.18 1.48 18.29
N LEU A 20 -11.91 1.94 17.07
CA LEU A 20 -12.87 1.91 15.97
C LEU A 20 -13.38 0.51 15.60
N PRO A 21 -12.56 -0.58 15.53
CA PRO A 21 -13.07 -1.90 15.19
C PRO A 21 -13.95 -2.48 16.31
N LEU A 22 -13.69 -2.13 17.57
CA LEU A 22 -14.53 -2.53 18.71
C LEU A 22 -15.90 -1.86 18.65
N VAL A 23 -15.93 -0.54 18.39
CA VAL A 23 -17.18 0.20 18.19
C VAL A 23 -17.93 -0.36 16.98
N GLN A 24 -17.22 -0.66 15.89
CA GLN A 24 -17.81 -1.23 14.69
C GLN A 24 -18.49 -2.58 14.95
N LYS A 25 -17.82 -3.49 15.65
CA LYS A 25 -18.36 -4.84 15.98
C LYS A 25 -19.50 -4.78 16.99
N GLN A 26 -19.45 -3.89 17.98
CA GLN A 26 -20.44 -3.81 19.05
C GLN A 26 -21.68 -2.98 18.68
N TRP A 27 -21.50 -1.84 18.01
CA TRP A 27 -22.58 -0.86 17.80
C TRP A 27 -23.21 -0.96 16.41
N PHE A 28 -22.49 -1.49 15.42
CA PHE A 28 -23.00 -1.71 14.08
C PHE A 28 -23.13 -3.21 13.79
N ASN A 29 -23.98 -3.88 14.58
CA ASN A 29 -24.16 -5.32 14.44
C ASN A 29 -24.99 -5.66 13.20
N LEU A 30 -24.38 -6.38 12.24
CA LEU A 30 -24.98 -6.84 10.98
C LEU A 30 -26.36 -7.50 11.16
N TYR A 31 -26.56 -8.22 12.26
CA TYR A 31 -27.81 -8.92 12.59
C TYR A 31 -29.03 -8.02 12.79
N SER A 32 -28.83 -6.72 13.03
CA SER A 32 -29.93 -5.75 13.20
C SER A 32 -30.32 -5.03 11.90
N PHE A 33 -29.63 -5.30 10.79
CA PHE A 33 -29.89 -4.64 9.53
C PHE A 33 -30.91 -5.40 8.69
N ASN A 34 -31.98 -4.70 8.32
CA ASN A 34 -32.77 -5.08 7.17
C ASN A 34 -32.01 -4.63 5.91
N ILE A 35 -31.39 -5.56 5.18
CA ILE A 35 -30.53 -5.28 4.01
C ILE A 35 -31.24 -4.42 2.94
N ASN A 36 -32.57 -4.43 2.94
CA ASN A 36 -33.39 -3.74 1.95
C ASN A 36 -33.78 -2.29 2.30
N ASP A 37 -33.54 -1.84 3.54
CA ASP A 37 -33.92 -0.49 3.98
C ASP A 37 -32.70 0.43 4.11
N ILE A 38 -32.66 1.49 3.29
CA ILE A 38 -31.67 2.57 3.40
C ILE A 38 -32.00 3.38 4.66
N SER A 39 -31.31 3.07 5.76
CA SER A 39 -31.41 3.79 7.02
C SER A 39 -30.15 4.61 7.27
N PHE A 40 -30.26 5.64 8.11
CA PHE A 40 -29.10 6.41 8.55
C PHE A 40 -28.00 5.52 9.15
N TYR A 41 -28.39 4.44 9.83
CA TYR A 41 -27.47 3.45 10.39
C TYR A 41 -26.73 2.64 9.32
N SER A 42 -27.39 2.24 8.22
CA SER A 42 -26.72 1.49 7.15
C SER A 42 -25.71 2.37 6.41
N ILE A 43 -26.02 3.65 6.23
CA ILE A 43 -25.07 4.64 5.69
C ILE A 43 -23.85 4.78 6.60
N LEU A 44 -24.05 4.92 7.92
CA LEU A 44 -22.95 5.01 8.89
C LEU A 44 -22.08 3.75 8.89
N TYR A 45 -22.69 2.57 8.78
CA TYR A 45 -21.95 1.31 8.71
C TYR A 45 -21.12 1.21 7.43
N TYR A 46 -21.70 1.55 6.27
CA TYR A 46 -20.96 1.63 5.01
C TYR A 46 -19.77 2.59 5.11
N LEU A 47 -19.97 3.78 5.67
CA LEU A 47 -18.90 4.76 5.87
C LEU A 47 -17.82 4.25 6.83
N SER A 48 -18.19 3.49 7.85
CA SER A 48 -17.24 3.00 8.87
C SER A 48 -16.10 2.17 8.27
N GLY A 49 -16.39 1.28 7.32
CA GLY A 49 -15.38 0.47 6.63
C GLY A 49 -14.45 1.27 5.70
N THR A 50 -14.85 2.48 5.31
CA THR A 50 -14.01 3.37 4.48
C THR A 50 -12.98 4.16 5.30
N ILE A 51 -13.18 4.28 6.62
CA ILE A 51 -12.36 5.12 7.50
C ILE A 51 -10.92 4.58 7.56
N CYS A 52 -10.76 3.28 7.79
CA CYS A 52 -9.43 2.67 7.92
C CYS A 52 -8.62 2.80 6.62
N PRO A 53 -9.12 2.37 5.44
CA PRO A 53 -8.42 2.57 4.17
C PRO A 53 -8.06 4.02 3.88
N SER A 54 -8.96 4.95 4.19
CA SER A 54 -8.72 6.40 4.03
C SER A 54 -7.59 6.90 4.93
N LEU A 55 -7.55 6.45 6.21
CA LEU A 55 -6.48 6.77 7.14
C LEU A 55 -5.13 6.22 6.66
N VAL A 56 -5.08 5.00 6.13
CA VAL A 56 -3.86 4.41 5.54
C VAL A 56 -3.33 5.30 4.42
N CYS A 57 -4.20 5.70 3.48
CA CYS A 57 -3.81 6.52 2.34
C CYS A 57 -3.35 7.92 2.74
N LEU A 58 -4.06 8.58 3.65
CA LEU A 58 -3.67 9.89 4.17
C LEU A 58 -2.32 9.83 4.88
N ASN A 59 -2.10 8.81 5.72
CA ASN A 59 -0.85 8.64 6.43
C ASN A 59 0.31 8.34 5.46
N SER A 60 0.07 7.46 4.49
CA SER A 60 1.04 7.14 3.43
C SER A 60 1.44 8.38 2.62
N LEU A 61 0.48 9.17 2.13
CA LEU A 61 0.78 10.37 1.37
C LEU A 61 1.56 11.41 2.17
N LYS A 62 1.25 11.55 3.45
CA LYS A 62 1.87 12.58 4.30
C LYS A 62 3.28 12.20 4.76
N ASN A 63 3.49 10.94 5.13
CA ASN A 63 4.69 10.50 5.82
C ASN A 63 5.62 9.64 4.94
N TYR A 64 5.10 8.99 3.90
CA TYR A 64 5.81 7.96 3.11
C TYR A 64 6.01 8.34 1.63
N THR A 65 6.01 9.65 1.32
CA THR A 65 6.21 10.16 -0.06
C THR A 65 7.50 10.93 -0.24
N TYR A 66 7.83 11.81 0.70
CA TYR A 66 8.98 12.70 0.60
C TYR A 66 9.98 12.41 1.70
N TYR A 67 10.78 11.37 1.51
CA TYR A 67 11.88 11.07 2.41
C TYR A 67 13.04 12.05 2.21
N ASN A 68 13.55 12.55 3.32
CA ASN A 68 14.80 13.32 3.34
C ASN A 68 15.87 12.43 3.95
N PHE A 69 16.90 12.13 3.17
CA PHE A 69 18.03 11.31 3.59
C PHE A 69 19.29 12.17 3.75
N ASN A 70 20.25 11.64 4.52
CA ASN A 70 21.60 12.21 4.68
C ASN A 70 21.59 13.68 5.09
N LYS A 71 20.74 14.03 6.07
CA LYS A 71 20.51 15.42 6.49
C LYS A 71 21.74 16.06 7.15
N ASN A 72 22.61 15.23 7.72
CA ASN A 72 23.89 15.65 8.27
C ASN A 72 24.98 15.11 7.35
N ASN A 73 25.71 16.00 6.66
CA ASN A 73 26.91 15.70 5.84
C ASN A 73 28.10 15.19 6.68
N ILE A 74 27.85 14.43 7.75
CA ILE A 74 28.90 13.74 8.48
C ILE A 74 29.45 12.72 7.50
N GLN A 75 30.69 12.94 7.06
CA GLN A 75 31.41 12.14 6.08
C GLN A 75 31.41 10.66 6.50
N ASN A 76 30.39 9.92 6.10
CA ASN A 76 30.35 8.49 6.28
C ASN A 76 31.33 7.89 5.28
N LYS A 77 32.40 7.27 5.77
CA LYS A 77 33.42 6.60 4.94
C LYS A 77 32.87 5.41 4.13
N ASN A 78 31.66 4.94 4.46
CA ASN A 78 31.07 3.75 3.86
C ASN A 78 30.16 4.12 2.68
N ILE A 79 30.72 4.04 1.47
CA ILE A 79 30.08 4.33 0.20
C ILE A 79 29.81 3.04 -0.56
N ILE A 80 28.64 2.94 -1.20
CA ILE A 80 28.26 1.87 -2.13
C ILE A 80 28.44 2.40 -3.56
N TYR A 81 29.23 1.71 -4.38
CA TYR A 81 29.54 2.12 -5.76
C TYR A 81 29.72 0.91 -6.69
N GLY A 82 29.84 1.17 -7.99
CA GLY A 82 30.20 0.17 -9.00
C GLY A 82 29.13 -0.89 -9.23
N LYS A 83 29.55 -2.16 -9.35
CA LYS A 83 28.68 -3.30 -9.70
C LYS A 83 27.62 -3.61 -8.64
N ILE A 84 27.95 -3.42 -7.37
CA ILE A 84 27.03 -3.67 -6.25
C ILE A 84 25.85 -2.70 -6.31
N LEU A 85 26.14 -1.41 -6.59
CA LEU A 85 25.09 -0.41 -6.76
C LEU A 85 24.21 -0.73 -7.96
N LEU A 86 24.81 -1.16 -9.08
CA LEU A 86 24.06 -1.58 -10.28
C LEU A 86 23.05 -2.68 -9.95
N PHE A 87 23.54 -3.74 -9.30
CA PHE A 87 22.70 -4.86 -8.92
C PHE A 87 21.54 -4.41 -8.05
N LEU A 88 21.82 -3.61 -7.00
CA LEU A 88 20.81 -3.12 -6.06
C LEU A 88 19.75 -2.24 -6.76
N VAL A 89 20.18 -1.35 -7.66
CA VAL A 89 19.28 -0.49 -8.47
C VAL A 89 18.39 -1.34 -9.36
N VAL A 90 18.97 -2.26 -10.14
CA VAL A 90 18.23 -3.10 -11.09
C VAL A 90 17.25 -4.02 -10.38
N THR A 91 17.69 -4.72 -9.32
CA THR A 91 16.80 -5.61 -8.57
C THR A 91 15.63 -4.85 -7.98
N ASN A 92 15.89 -3.70 -7.34
CA ASN A 92 14.83 -2.94 -6.68
C ASN A 92 13.84 -2.34 -7.69
N LEU A 93 14.32 -1.86 -8.84
CA LEU A 93 13.45 -1.41 -9.93
C LEU A 93 12.55 -2.52 -10.43
N ILE A 94 13.10 -3.70 -10.73
CA ILE A 94 12.34 -4.86 -11.25
C ILE A 94 11.29 -5.31 -10.23
N PHE A 95 11.66 -5.43 -8.95
CA PHE A 95 10.71 -5.83 -7.91
C PHE A 95 9.60 -4.79 -7.74
N LEU A 96 9.94 -3.50 -7.62
CA LEU A 96 8.96 -2.45 -7.43
C LEU A 96 8.02 -2.34 -8.65
N SER A 97 8.56 -2.41 -9.87
CA SER A 97 7.74 -2.37 -11.09
C SER A 97 6.83 -3.58 -11.22
N TYR A 98 7.33 -4.79 -10.89
CA TYR A 98 6.53 -6.00 -10.83
C TYR A 98 5.35 -5.86 -9.86
N PHE A 99 5.60 -5.45 -8.61
CA PHE A 99 4.52 -5.30 -7.63
C PHE A 99 3.50 -4.24 -8.04
N ILE A 100 3.93 -3.13 -8.66
CA ILE A 100 3.01 -2.10 -9.16
C ILE A 100 2.14 -2.64 -10.30
N ALA A 101 2.74 -3.36 -11.26
CA ALA A 101 2.03 -3.91 -12.39
C ALA A 101 1.01 -4.97 -11.96
N ASP A 102 1.43 -5.91 -11.11
CA ASP A 102 0.57 -6.96 -10.58
C ASP A 102 -0.59 -6.38 -9.76
N TYR A 103 -0.31 -5.36 -8.94
CA TYR A 103 -1.34 -4.71 -8.14
C TYR A 103 -2.35 -3.89 -8.95
N LEU A 104 -1.91 -3.25 -10.03
CA LEU A 104 -2.81 -2.62 -11.00
C LEU A 104 -3.68 -3.64 -11.71
N TYR A 105 -3.10 -4.79 -12.09
CA TYR A 105 -3.81 -5.87 -12.74
C TYR A 105 -4.90 -6.46 -11.82
N ILE A 106 -4.58 -6.71 -10.55
CA ILE A 106 -5.55 -7.15 -9.54
C ILE A 106 -6.76 -6.20 -9.50
N ASN A 107 -6.54 -4.88 -9.46
CA ASN A 107 -7.64 -3.93 -9.44
C ASN A 107 -8.47 -3.97 -10.73
N PHE A 108 -7.81 -4.13 -11.88
CA PHE A 108 -8.49 -4.24 -13.16
C PHE A 108 -9.36 -5.51 -13.25
N ASP A 109 -8.85 -6.65 -12.80
CA ASP A 109 -9.58 -7.91 -12.68
C ASP A 109 -10.83 -7.76 -11.80
N LEU A 110 -10.68 -7.16 -10.62
CA LEU A 110 -11.81 -6.88 -9.71
C LEU A 110 -12.89 -6.00 -10.36
N MET A 111 -12.48 -4.93 -11.04
CA MET A 111 -13.43 -4.03 -11.71
C MET A 111 -14.15 -4.72 -12.88
N CYS A 112 -13.46 -5.56 -13.65
CA CYS A 112 -14.10 -6.33 -14.71
C CYS A 112 -15.08 -7.36 -14.16
N ASN A 113 -14.72 -8.09 -13.10
CA ASN A 113 -15.63 -9.02 -12.45
C ASN A 113 -16.89 -8.33 -11.87
N LEU A 114 -16.74 -7.07 -11.42
CA LEU A 114 -17.85 -6.25 -10.91
C LEU A 114 -18.83 -5.77 -11.98
N PHE A 115 -18.32 -5.23 -13.10
CA PHE A 115 -19.15 -4.54 -14.10
C PHE A 115 -19.52 -5.44 -15.28
N LEU A 116 -18.76 -6.51 -15.50
CA LEU A 116 -18.88 -7.41 -16.65
C LEU A 116 -18.88 -8.86 -16.12
N GLU A 117 -19.92 -9.19 -15.34
CA GLU A 117 -20.11 -10.53 -14.76
C GLU A 117 -19.79 -11.63 -15.79
N GLY A 118 -18.82 -12.49 -15.47
CA GLY A 118 -18.43 -13.63 -16.30
C GLY A 118 -17.27 -13.40 -17.28
N ILE A 119 -16.70 -12.20 -17.39
CA ILE A 119 -15.45 -11.98 -18.15
C ILE A 119 -14.24 -12.19 -17.23
N ASN A 120 -13.80 -13.44 -17.13
CA ASN A 120 -12.51 -13.74 -16.50
C ASN A 120 -11.39 -13.12 -17.35
N LEU A 121 -10.71 -12.11 -16.82
CA LEU A 121 -9.55 -11.55 -17.48
C LEU A 121 -8.45 -12.61 -17.56
N PRO A 122 -8.00 -12.99 -18.76
CA PRO A 122 -6.85 -13.88 -18.85
C PRO A 122 -5.66 -13.21 -18.19
N LYS A 123 -4.82 -14.00 -17.50
CA LYS A 123 -3.54 -13.51 -16.98
C LYS A 123 -2.78 -12.85 -18.13
N PRO A 124 -2.13 -11.69 -17.87
CA PRO A 124 -1.28 -11.09 -18.87
C PRO A 124 -0.17 -12.09 -19.22
N ASP A 125 0.02 -12.32 -20.52
CA ASP A 125 1.15 -13.12 -20.99
C ASP A 125 2.47 -12.53 -20.47
N ILE A 126 3.49 -13.37 -20.34
CA ILE A 126 4.82 -12.96 -19.84
C ILE A 126 5.34 -11.74 -20.62
N LEU A 127 5.10 -11.68 -21.93
CA LEU A 127 5.47 -10.55 -22.77
C LEU A 127 4.73 -9.26 -22.38
N GLN A 128 3.41 -9.33 -22.17
CA GLN A 128 2.61 -8.17 -21.79
C GLN A 128 3.00 -7.66 -20.40
N LEU A 129 3.18 -8.57 -19.44
CA LEU A 129 3.65 -8.23 -18.10
C LEU A 129 5.05 -7.60 -18.15
N SER A 130 5.97 -8.15 -18.96
CA SER A 130 7.31 -7.59 -19.12
C SER A 130 7.29 -6.16 -19.67
N PHE A 131 6.37 -5.85 -20.59
CA PHE A 131 6.18 -4.50 -21.11
C PHE A 131 5.69 -3.52 -20.04
N PHE A 132 4.71 -3.93 -19.21
CA PHE A 132 4.23 -3.13 -18.09
C PHE A 132 5.31 -2.90 -17.03
N ILE A 133 6.10 -3.92 -16.71
CA ILE A 133 7.25 -3.84 -15.80
C ILE A 133 8.28 -2.84 -16.35
N PHE A 134 8.59 -2.91 -17.64
CA PHE A 134 9.51 -1.99 -18.28
C PHE A 134 9.00 -0.56 -18.27
N LEU A 135 7.74 -0.33 -18.66
CA LEU A 135 7.13 1.00 -18.67
C LEU A 135 7.09 1.62 -17.26
N SER A 136 6.66 0.85 -16.26
CA SER A 136 6.63 1.31 -14.87
C SER A 136 8.03 1.59 -14.32
N SER A 137 9.04 0.79 -14.70
CA SER A 137 10.44 1.05 -14.34
C SER A 137 10.95 2.40 -14.87
N ILE A 138 10.62 2.75 -16.13
CA ILE A 138 10.96 4.05 -16.72
C ILE A 138 10.26 5.18 -15.96
N LEU A 139 8.97 5.02 -15.66
CA LEU A 139 8.20 6.01 -14.90
C LEU A 139 8.73 6.20 -13.47
N LEU A 140 9.33 5.19 -12.85
CA LEU A 140 9.89 5.28 -11.50
C LEU A 140 11.16 6.13 -11.44
N ILE A 141 11.89 6.30 -12.54
CA ILE A 141 13.12 7.11 -12.61
C ILE A 141 12.80 8.60 -12.45
N PHE A 142 11.75 9.09 -13.11
CA PHE A 142 11.43 10.52 -13.03
C PHE A 142 10.69 10.84 -11.72
N LYS A 143 11.16 11.88 -11.02
CA LYS A 143 10.62 12.28 -9.71
C LYS A 143 9.10 12.55 -9.74
N LYS A 144 8.59 13.21 -10.79
CA LYS A 144 7.17 13.60 -10.90
C LYS A 144 6.26 12.39 -11.17
N SER A 145 6.63 11.51 -12.09
CA SER A 145 5.88 10.29 -12.40
C SER A 145 5.92 9.28 -11.26
N ARG A 146 7.05 9.17 -10.53
CA ARG A 146 7.12 8.35 -9.32
C ARG A 146 6.07 8.76 -8.27
N PHE A 147 5.88 10.06 -8.07
CA PHE A 147 4.83 10.55 -7.15
C PHE A 147 3.42 10.25 -7.67
N LEU A 148 3.22 10.31 -8.99
CA LEU A 148 1.95 9.94 -9.63
C LEU A 148 1.66 8.44 -9.47
N LEU A 149 2.65 7.57 -9.69
CA LEU A 149 2.54 6.12 -9.45
C LEU A 149 2.17 5.82 -8.00
N LYS A 150 2.80 6.52 -7.03
CA LYS A 150 2.45 6.39 -5.62
C LYS A 150 0.97 6.71 -5.35
N LYS A 151 0.45 7.76 -5.96
CA LYS A 151 -0.98 8.10 -5.84
C LYS A 151 -1.87 7.04 -6.48
N LEU A 152 -1.52 6.53 -7.66
CA LEU A 152 -2.28 5.48 -8.33
C LEU A 152 -2.36 4.19 -7.48
N ILE A 153 -1.26 3.78 -6.87
CA ILE A 153 -1.23 2.62 -5.94
C ILE A 153 -2.19 2.84 -4.77
N LEU A 154 -2.22 4.05 -4.20
CA LEU A 154 -3.11 4.35 -3.08
C LEU A 154 -4.59 4.45 -3.50
N ILE A 155 -4.86 4.94 -4.70
CA ILE A 155 -6.22 4.89 -5.28
C ILE A 155 -6.66 3.44 -5.47
N ASN A 156 -5.79 2.58 -6.03
CA ASN A 156 -6.09 1.15 -6.15
C ASN A 156 -6.38 0.52 -4.79
N PHE A 157 -5.57 0.84 -3.77
CA PHE A 157 -5.80 0.32 -2.42
C PHE A 157 -7.16 0.68 -1.85
N ILE A 158 -7.61 1.92 -2.04
CA ILE A 158 -8.95 2.34 -1.61
C ILE A 158 -10.02 1.59 -2.40
N LEU A 159 -9.89 1.50 -3.73
CA LEU A 159 -10.87 0.81 -4.57
C LEU A 159 -11.03 -0.66 -4.18
N ILE A 160 -9.92 -1.38 -4.01
CA ILE A 160 -9.93 -2.78 -3.57
C ILE A 160 -10.56 -2.89 -2.17
N SER A 161 -10.17 -2.02 -1.23
CA SER A 161 -10.72 -2.07 0.14
C SER A 161 -12.23 -1.79 0.18
N LEU A 162 -12.71 -0.84 -0.63
CA LEU A 162 -14.14 -0.55 -0.76
C LEU A 162 -14.91 -1.72 -1.35
N TYR A 163 -14.33 -2.39 -2.34
CA TYR A 163 -14.92 -3.58 -2.94
C TYR A 163 -15.01 -4.73 -1.94
N LEU A 164 -13.92 -5.03 -1.23
CA LEU A 164 -13.91 -6.06 -0.19
C LEU A 164 -14.93 -5.76 0.91
N TRP A 165 -15.04 -4.50 1.33
CA TRP A 165 -16.04 -4.09 2.30
C TRP A 165 -17.47 -4.30 1.79
N HIS A 166 -17.74 -3.97 0.54
CA HIS A 166 -19.04 -4.20 -0.08
C HIS A 166 -19.41 -5.69 -0.12
N LEU A 167 -18.46 -6.56 -0.49
CA LEU A 167 -18.65 -8.02 -0.48
C LEU A 167 -18.96 -8.54 0.93
N GLN A 168 -18.23 -8.07 1.94
CA GLN A 168 -18.43 -8.44 3.34
C GLN A 168 -19.82 -8.04 3.86
N ILE A 169 -20.31 -6.84 3.51
CA ILE A 169 -21.65 -6.38 3.91
C ILE A 169 -22.74 -7.25 3.29
N ASN A 170 -22.60 -7.58 2.00
CA ASN A 170 -23.60 -8.36 1.28
C ASN A 170 -23.45 -9.88 1.49
N ASN A 171 -22.50 -10.31 2.33
CA ASN A 171 -22.18 -11.71 2.60
C ASN A 171 -21.98 -12.54 1.31
N ILE A 172 -21.40 -11.91 0.29
CA ILE A 172 -21.12 -12.55 -1.00
C ILE A 172 -19.81 -13.31 -0.82
N ASN A 173 -19.90 -14.64 -0.84
CA ASN A 173 -18.71 -15.46 -0.76
C ASN A 173 -17.99 -15.43 -2.11
N VAL A 174 -16.82 -14.81 -2.14
CA VAL A 174 -15.99 -14.77 -3.33
C VAL A 174 -14.97 -15.88 -3.24
N ASP A 175 -15.43 -17.13 -3.36
CA ASP A 175 -14.55 -18.30 -3.37
C ASP A 175 -13.62 -18.25 -4.59
N ASP A 176 -12.30 -18.41 -4.39
CA ASP A 176 -11.18 -18.71 -5.34
C ASP A 176 -11.14 -18.00 -6.73
N GLN A 177 -12.10 -17.13 -7.05
CA GLN A 177 -12.29 -16.51 -8.36
C GLN A 177 -11.40 -15.27 -8.52
N LEU A 178 -11.10 -14.59 -7.42
CA LEU A 178 -10.24 -13.41 -7.46
C LEU A 178 -8.78 -13.80 -7.56
N HIS A 179 -8.05 -13.11 -8.42
CA HIS A 179 -6.60 -13.25 -8.54
C HIS A 179 -5.84 -13.03 -7.21
N ILE A 180 -6.45 -12.36 -6.23
CA ILE A 180 -5.89 -12.12 -4.89
C ILE A 180 -5.67 -13.43 -4.11
N TYR A 181 -6.57 -14.41 -4.22
CA TYR A 181 -6.48 -15.68 -3.48
C TYR A 181 -5.28 -16.55 -3.86
N ARG A 182 -4.70 -16.34 -5.04
CA ARG A 182 -3.54 -17.12 -5.51
C ARG A 182 -2.25 -16.83 -4.74
N TYR A 183 -2.14 -15.68 -4.07
CA TYR A 183 -0.89 -15.25 -3.43
C TYR A 183 -0.79 -15.65 -1.96
N PHE A 184 -1.92 -15.82 -1.27
CA PHE A 184 -1.94 -16.15 0.14
C PHE A 184 -3.13 -17.07 0.43
N GLY A 185 -2.88 -18.24 1.04
CA GLY A 185 -3.93 -19.11 1.58
C GLY A 185 -4.60 -18.54 2.85
N LEU A 186 -4.60 -17.22 2.99
CA LEU A 186 -5.27 -16.51 4.06
C LEU A 186 -6.69 -16.19 3.59
N ASN A 187 -7.68 -16.54 4.39
CA ASN A 187 -9.08 -16.31 4.04
C ASN A 187 -9.47 -14.83 4.11
N ASP A 188 -8.62 -13.96 4.68
CA ASP A 188 -8.90 -12.53 4.83
C ASP A 188 -8.25 -11.68 3.73
N LEU A 189 -9.06 -11.32 2.74
CA LEU A 189 -8.67 -10.48 1.60
C LEU A 189 -8.21 -9.08 2.00
N ASN A 190 -8.73 -8.51 3.10
CA ASN A 190 -8.32 -7.17 3.54
C ASN A 190 -6.87 -7.19 4.03
N LEU A 191 -6.50 -8.22 4.78
CA LEU A 191 -5.12 -8.41 5.22
C LEU A 191 -4.17 -8.63 4.04
N ILE A 192 -4.57 -9.40 3.03
CA ILE A 192 -3.78 -9.57 1.80
C ILE A 192 -3.54 -8.23 1.11
N ASN A 193 -4.59 -7.42 0.94
CA ASN A 193 -4.49 -6.09 0.33
C ASN A 193 -3.49 -5.19 1.08
N ILE A 194 -3.49 -5.26 2.42
CA ILE A 194 -2.54 -4.53 3.28
C ILE A 194 -1.13 -5.06 3.11
N PHE A 195 -0.91 -6.38 3.10
CA PHE A 195 0.41 -6.95 2.93
C PHE A 195 1.04 -6.55 1.59
N ILE A 196 0.25 -6.57 0.50
CA ILE A 196 0.71 -6.09 -0.81
C ILE A 196 1.12 -4.61 -0.71
N LEU A 197 0.31 -3.75 -0.08
CA LEU A 197 0.64 -2.35 0.10
C LEU A 197 1.93 -2.14 0.92
N ILE A 198 2.13 -2.90 2.01
CA ILE A 198 3.36 -2.85 2.83
C ILE A 198 4.59 -3.18 2.00
N VAL A 199 4.54 -4.24 1.19
CA VAL A 199 5.67 -4.64 0.33
C VAL A 199 6.00 -3.56 -0.69
N ILE A 200 4.98 -2.94 -1.29
CA ILE A 200 5.15 -1.82 -2.21
C ILE A 200 5.75 -0.60 -1.50
N GLU A 201 5.28 -0.27 -0.30
CA GLU A 201 5.79 0.83 0.52
C GLU A 201 7.27 0.69 0.85
N ILE A 202 7.68 -0.50 1.30
CA ILE A 202 9.08 -0.80 1.62
C ILE A 202 9.95 -0.69 0.37
N SER A 203 9.50 -1.27 -0.75
CA SER A 203 10.20 -1.19 -2.04
C SER A 203 10.28 0.25 -2.56
N PHE A 204 9.25 1.06 -2.33
CA PHE A 204 9.23 2.46 -2.71
C PHE A 204 10.15 3.31 -1.83
N PHE A 205 10.24 2.99 -0.54
CA PHE A 205 11.20 3.62 0.39
C PHE A 205 12.63 3.35 -0.06
N THR A 206 12.99 2.10 -0.33
CA THR A 206 14.33 1.72 -0.77
C THR A 206 14.67 2.36 -2.12
N TRP A 207 13.71 2.41 -3.06
CA TRP A 207 13.90 3.13 -4.31
C TRP A 207 14.12 4.63 -4.11
N SER A 208 13.36 5.24 -3.20
CA SER A 208 13.50 6.66 -2.87
C SER A 208 14.86 6.99 -2.26
N PHE A 209 15.45 6.07 -1.50
CA PHE A 209 16.79 6.20 -0.96
C PHE A 209 17.87 6.14 -2.06
N LEU A 210 17.78 5.14 -2.94
CA LEU A 210 18.74 4.98 -4.04
C LEU A 210 18.69 6.16 -5.01
N SER A 211 17.49 6.61 -5.36
CA SER A 211 17.27 7.69 -6.32
C SER A 211 17.38 9.11 -5.71
N TYR A 212 17.88 9.24 -4.48
CA TYR A 212 17.87 10.51 -3.77
C TYR A 212 18.90 11.49 -4.36
N LYS A 213 18.44 12.69 -4.72
CA LYS A 213 19.27 13.78 -5.28
C LYS A 213 20.17 13.27 -6.42
N THR A 214 21.49 13.36 -6.26
CA THR A 214 22.50 13.04 -7.27
C THR A 214 23.05 11.62 -7.14
N ASN A 215 22.52 10.81 -6.22
CA ASN A 215 23.04 9.46 -5.97
C ASN A 215 23.14 8.58 -7.23
N LEU A 216 22.15 8.66 -8.12
CA LEU A 216 22.14 7.91 -9.38
C LEU A 216 22.98 8.58 -10.48
N SER A 217 23.09 9.92 -10.51
CA SER A 217 23.94 10.62 -11.49
C SER A 217 25.42 10.42 -11.19
N ASP A 218 25.77 10.46 -9.91
CA ASP A 218 27.14 10.35 -9.42
C ASP A 218 27.56 8.88 -9.25
N TRP A 219 26.60 7.96 -9.41
CA TRP A 219 26.77 6.51 -9.22
C TRP A 219 27.35 6.12 -7.85
N ILE A 220 26.92 6.84 -6.82
CA ILE A 220 27.46 6.81 -5.48
C ILE A 220 26.30 6.91 -4.49
N VAL A 221 26.12 5.90 -3.65
CA VAL A 221 25.11 5.90 -2.58
C VAL A 221 25.82 5.76 -1.23
N GLN A 222 25.55 6.68 -0.32
CA GLN A 222 26.04 6.57 1.06
C GLN A 222 25.26 5.47 1.79
N LYS A 223 25.92 4.71 2.68
CA LYS A 223 25.22 3.76 3.54
C LYS A 223 24.24 4.49 4.48
N PRO A 224 23.00 3.99 4.67
CA PRO A 224 22.00 4.66 5.50
C PRO A 224 22.48 4.83 6.95
N GLN A 225 22.20 6.00 7.53
CA GLN A 225 22.46 6.30 8.94
C GLN A 225 21.28 5.85 9.82
N LYS A 226 21.49 5.79 11.15
CA LYS A 226 20.41 5.46 12.10
C LYS A 226 19.17 6.34 11.93
N GLY A 227 19.38 7.63 11.63
CA GLY A 227 18.28 8.58 11.37
C GLY A 227 17.46 8.23 10.12
N ASP A 228 18.08 7.69 9.08
CA ASP A 228 17.41 7.32 7.82
C ASP A 228 16.54 6.06 7.97
N ILE A 229 16.77 5.24 9.00
CA ILE A 229 15.99 4.02 9.30
C ILE A 229 14.70 4.36 10.07
N THR A 230 14.66 5.48 10.78
CA THR A 230 13.49 5.88 11.59
C THR A 230 12.16 5.92 10.84
N PRO A 231 12.08 6.37 9.56
CA PRO A 231 10.83 6.35 8.82
C PRO A 231 10.33 4.93 8.51
N ILE A 232 11.24 3.97 8.29
CA ILE A 232 10.88 2.56 8.06
C ILE A 232 10.27 1.97 9.32
N LEU A 233 10.87 2.21 10.49
CA LEU A 233 10.33 1.72 11.76
C LEU A 233 8.94 2.30 12.04
N ASN A 234 8.74 3.59 11.79
CA ASN A 234 7.43 4.23 11.92
C ASN A 234 6.39 3.63 10.96
N MET A 235 6.79 3.28 9.74
CA MET A 235 5.95 2.61 8.76
C MET A 235 5.54 1.22 9.24
N LEU A 236 6.50 0.38 9.65
CA LEU A 236 6.22 -0.96 10.17
C LEU A 236 5.32 -0.91 11.40
N PHE A 237 5.56 0.01 12.33
CA PHE A 237 4.73 0.19 13.51
C PHE A 237 3.30 0.59 13.14
N PHE A 238 3.12 1.54 12.23
CA PHE A 238 1.79 1.95 11.77
C PHE A 238 1.00 0.79 11.13
N TYR A 239 1.63 0.05 10.22
CA TYR A 239 1.00 -1.07 9.54
C TYR A 239 0.72 -2.25 10.46
N PHE A 240 1.54 -2.47 11.51
CA PHE A 240 1.27 -3.47 12.53
C PHE A 240 -0.10 -3.23 13.22
N PHE A 241 -0.44 -1.98 13.56
CA PHE A 241 -1.75 -1.68 14.14
C PHE A 241 -2.90 -1.81 13.13
N ILE A 242 -2.65 -1.56 11.85
CA ILE A 242 -3.65 -1.81 10.81
C ILE A 242 -3.93 -3.32 10.69
N ILE A 243 -2.90 -4.16 10.76
CA ILE A 243 -3.08 -5.61 10.78
C ILE A 243 -3.93 -6.02 11.99
N ILE A 244 -3.62 -5.49 13.18
CA ILE A 244 -4.44 -5.72 14.38
C ILE A 244 -5.90 -5.27 14.16
N TYR A 245 -6.11 -4.10 13.56
CA TYR A 245 -7.46 -3.59 13.26
C TYR A 245 -8.29 -4.60 12.45
N TYR A 246 -7.74 -5.11 11.33
CA TYR A 246 -8.49 -6.04 10.49
C TYR A 246 -8.67 -7.41 11.15
N THR A 247 -7.68 -7.89 11.93
CA THR A 247 -7.83 -9.15 12.68
C THR A 247 -8.92 -9.10 13.77
N ILE A 248 -9.22 -7.93 14.34
CA ILE A 248 -10.31 -7.77 15.32
C ILE A 248 -11.68 -7.70 14.62
N LEU A 249 -11.69 -7.12 13.42
CA LEU A 249 -12.89 -6.85 12.65
C LEU A 249 -13.46 -8.11 12.00
N THR A 250 -12.59 -9.02 11.53
CA THR A 250 -12.95 -10.40 11.17
C THR A 250 -13.46 -11.19 12.38
#